data_AF-A0A7W3VX47-F1
#
_entry.id   AF-A0A7W3VX47-F1
#
_cell.length_a   1.000
_cell.length_b   1.000
_cell.length_c   1.000
_cell.angle_alpha   90.00
_cell.angle_beta   90.00
_cell.angle_gamma   90.00
#
_symmetry.space_group_name_H-M   'P 1'
#
loop_
_entity.id
_entity.type
_entity.pdbx_description
1 polymer ?
#
loop_
_entity_poly.entity_id
_entity_poly.type
_entity_poly.pdbx_seq_one_letter_code
_entity_poly.pdbx_strand_id
1 'polypeptide(L)'
;MDDPAVLDALAQRLARIGERRNLDVPALLHRLGIRPDRTGVTRRQVSELTRELWLRTDDGLFALGPRAPRGLFRLVVRSVAPSPDLRTALHRLEEAAEVLPGMPAVAVRTTDPLVEVENRRPSARRPASPCANCCCRGRNQTTRRTTRRSSAATRNSTRTR
;
A
#
# COMPACT_ATOMS: atom_id res chain seq x y z
N MET A 1 25.78 6.63 7.17
CA MET A 1 24.87 6.58 6.01
C MET A 1 24.71 8.01 5.54
N ASP A 2 25.82 8.60 5.12
CA ASP A 2 25.94 10.04 4.88
C ASP A 2 26.72 10.27 3.58
N ASP A 3 26.83 9.23 2.76
CA ASP A 3 27.34 9.33 1.40
C ASP A 3 26.35 10.19 0.60
N PRO A 4 26.79 11.36 0.09
CA PRO A 4 25.92 12.27 -0.65
C PRO A 4 25.33 11.61 -1.90
N ALA A 5 26.05 10.70 -2.57
CA ALA A 5 25.53 10.03 -3.76
C ALA A 5 24.35 9.11 -3.43
N VAL A 6 24.39 8.44 -2.28
CA VAL A 6 23.29 7.61 -1.79
C VAL A 6 22.07 8.46 -1.45
N LEU A 7 22.28 9.63 -0.83
CA LEU A 7 21.20 10.55 -0.47
C LEU A 7 20.53 11.15 -1.72
N ASP A 8 21.31 11.54 -2.72
CA ASP A 8 20.82 12.03 -4.01
C ASP A 8 19.98 10.96 -4.72
N ALA A 9 20.49 9.72 -4.81
CA ALA A 9 19.76 8.60 -5.42
C ALA A 9 18.45 8.29 -4.68
N LEU A 10 18.45 8.37 -3.34
CA LEU A 10 17.26 8.15 -2.53
C LEU A 10 16.24 9.28 -2.74
N ALA A 11 16.66 10.53 -2.79
CA ALA A 11 15.79 11.66 -3.08
C ALA A 11 15.12 11.52 -4.47
N GLN A 12 15.88 11.13 -5.50
CA GLN A 12 15.34 10.86 -6.84
C GLN A 12 14.33 9.69 -6.84
N ARG A 13 14.55 8.66 -6.02
CA ARG A 13 13.62 7.53 -5.91
C ARG A 13 12.31 7.92 -5.22
N LEU A 14 12.40 8.76 -4.19
CA LEU A 14 11.24 9.34 -3.48
C LEU A 14 10.46 10.31 -4.39
N ALA A 15 11.15 11.14 -5.17
CA ALA A 15 10.51 12.01 -6.17
C ALA A 15 9.68 11.20 -7.18
N ARG A 16 10.27 10.15 -7.75
CA ARG A 16 9.56 9.21 -8.65
C ARG A 16 8.36 8.53 -8.00
N ILE A 17 8.41 8.26 -6.69
CA ILE A 17 7.25 7.76 -5.95
C ILE A 17 6.15 8.83 -5.93
N GLY A 18 6.49 10.08 -5.60
CA GLY A 18 5.53 11.18 -5.59
C GLY A 18 4.85 11.42 -6.95
N GLU A 19 5.62 11.35 -8.04
CA GLU A 19 5.09 11.48 -9.41
C GLU A 19 4.03 10.41 -9.70
N ARG A 20 4.31 9.14 -9.37
CA ARG A 20 3.35 8.03 -9.53
C ARG A 20 2.10 8.19 -8.66
N ARG A 21 2.12 9.10 -7.69
CA ARG A 21 0.98 9.42 -6.81
C ARG A 21 0.26 10.70 -7.22
N ASN A 22 0.59 11.27 -8.38
CA ASN A 22 0.03 12.53 -8.85
C ASN A 22 0.25 13.68 -7.85
N LEU A 23 1.38 13.66 -7.13
CA LEU A 23 1.79 14.77 -6.28
C LEU A 23 2.50 15.83 -7.13
N ASP A 24 2.36 17.10 -6.74
CA ASP A 24 3.18 18.19 -7.26
C ASP A 24 4.61 18.09 -6.71
N VAL A 25 5.40 17.22 -7.34
CA VAL A 25 6.79 16.96 -6.97
C VAL A 25 7.68 18.19 -7.16
N PRO A 26 7.59 18.98 -8.25
CA PRO A 26 8.34 20.23 -8.36
C PRO A 26 8.10 21.19 -7.19
N ALA A 27 6.85 21.42 -6.79
CA ALA A 27 6.55 22.27 -5.64
C ALA A 27 7.02 21.66 -4.31
N LEU A 28 6.98 20.32 -4.18
CA LEU A 28 7.47 19.63 -3.00
C LEU A 28 8.99 19.76 -2.85
N LEU A 29 9.75 19.47 -3.92
CA LEU A 29 11.21 19.59 -3.91
C LEU A 29 11.65 21.03 -3.67
N HIS A 30 11.00 22.00 -4.32
CA HIS A 30 11.27 23.42 -4.13
C HIS A 30 11.10 23.84 -2.66
N ARG A 31 9.99 23.45 -2.02
CA ARG A 31 9.70 23.75 -0.61
C ARG A 31 10.77 23.18 0.35
N LEU A 32 11.34 22.04 0.00
CA LEU A 32 12.38 21.36 0.78
C LEU A 32 13.81 21.83 0.42
N GLY A 33 13.94 22.79 -0.50
CA GLY A 33 15.23 23.28 -0.99
C GLY A 33 16.02 22.21 -1.75
N ILE A 34 15.37 21.18 -2.27
CA ILE A 34 15.99 20.14 -3.08
C ILE A 34 16.00 20.61 -4.53
N ARG A 35 17.19 20.65 -5.13
CA ARG A 35 17.38 21.01 -6.53
C ARG A 35 17.66 19.74 -7.34
N PRO A 36 16.75 19.33 -8.25
CA PRO A 36 16.90 18.06 -8.98
C PRO A 36 18.08 18.06 -9.95
N ASP A 37 18.55 19.23 -10.35
CA ASP A 37 19.71 19.47 -11.22
C ASP A 37 21.06 19.48 -10.47
N ARG A 38 21.05 19.35 -9.14
CA ARG A 38 22.25 19.44 -8.30
C ARG A 38 22.40 18.24 -7.38
N THR A 39 23.65 17.90 -7.11
CA THR A 39 24.02 16.93 -6.07
C THR A 39 24.13 17.62 -4.71
N GLY A 40 24.15 16.82 -3.65
CA GLY A 40 24.33 17.32 -2.28
C GLY A 40 23.03 17.44 -1.49
N VAL A 41 22.07 16.55 -1.75
CA VAL A 41 20.89 16.41 -0.89
C VAL A 41 21.31 15.96 0.50
N THR A 42 20.84 16.68 1.52
CA THR A 42 21.14 16.36 2.91
C THR A 42 20.22 15.26 3.44
N ARG A 43 20.70 14.52 4.45
CA ARG A 43 19.88 13.54 5.19
C ARG A 43 18.60 14.17 5.76
N ARG A 44 18.66 15.43 6.19
CA ARG A 44 17.49 16.17 6.69
C ARG A 44 16.45 16.33 5.58
N GLN A 45 16.86 16.75 4.39
CA GLN A 45 15.97 16.92 3.24
C GLN A 45 15.33 15.60 2.80
N VAL A 46 16.10 14.50 2.75
CA VAL A 46 15.54 13.16 2.48
C VAL A 46 14.50 12.75 3.54
N SER A 47 14.79 13.03 4.81
CA SER A 47 13.88 12.72 5.92
C SER A 47 12.60 13.54 5.86
N GLU A 48 12.68 14.83 5.52
CA GLU A 48 11.53 15.71 5.34
C GLU A 48 10.70 15.28 4.11
N LEU A 49 11.35 14.97 2.98
CA LEU A 49 10.68 14.45 1.79
C LEU A 49 9.92 13.14 2.08
N THR A 50 10.54 12.23 2.82
CA THR A 50 9.91 10.98 3.27
C THR A 50 8.65 11.24 4.10
N ARG A 51 8.72 12.19 5.05
CA ARG A 51 7.58 12.54 5.92
C ARG A 51 6.45 13.20 5.14
N GLU A 52 6.77 14.10 4.21
CA GLU A 52 5.78 14.72 3.33
C GLU A 52 5.06 13.66 2.48
N LEU A 53 5.80 12.70 1.90
CA LEU A 53 5.17 11.61 1.17
C LEU A 53 4.23 10.80 2.07
N TRP A 54 4.66 10.40 3.28
CA TRP A 54 3.77 9.71 4.23
C TRP A 54 2.52 10.51 4.59
N LEU A 55 2.63 11.83 4.75
CA LEU A 55 1.50 12.70 5.07
C LEU A 55 0.52 12.80 3.90
N ARG A 56 1.04 12.95 2.68
CA ARG A 56 0.22 13.12 1.47
C ARG A 56 -0.43 11.83 1.00
N THR A 57 0.23 10.69 1.18
CA THR A 57 -0.32 9.39 0.79
C THR A 57 -1.12 8.71 1.90
N ASP A 58 -1.02 9.20 3.14
CA ASP A 58 -1.54 8.54 4.35
C ASP A 58 -1.20 7.03 4.40
N ASP A 59 0.04 6.73 4.01
CA ASP A 59 0.55 5.37 3.81
C ASP A 59 2.04 5.29 4.13
N GLY A 60 2.39 4.43 5.10
CA GLY A 60 3.76 4.26 5.60
C GLY A 60 4.73 3.58 4.64
N LEU A 61 4.24 2.98 3.56
CA LEU A 61 5.05 2.33 2.51
C LEU A 61 4.94 3.06 1.17
N PHE A 62 4.43 4.30 1.18
CA PHE A 62 4.18 5.08 -0.03
C PHE A 62 3.32 4.32 -1.06
N ALA A 63 2.45 3.45 -0.54
CA ALA A 63 1.61 2.50 -1.25
C ALA A 63 2.37 1.58 -2.24
N LEU A 64 3.61 1.21 -1.93
CA LEU A 64 4.37 0.16 -2.62
C LEU A 64 3.74 -1.26 -2.48
N GLY A 65 2.62 -1.36 -1.77
CA GLY A 65 1.83 -2.57 -1.55
C GLY A 65 0.43 -2.20 -1.07
N PRO A 66 -0.26 -3.11 -0.36
CA PRO A 66 -1.51 -2.79 0.32
C PRO A 66 -1.30 -1.65 1.32
N ARG A 67 -2.37 -0.90 1.64
CA ARG A 67 -2.24 0.30 2.48
C ARG A 67 -1.61 -0.04 3.83
N ALA A 68 -0.48 0.59 4.12
CA ALA A 68 0.24 0.44 5.39
C ALA A 68 -0.09 1.62 6.33
N PRO A 69 -0.68 1.38 7.51
CA PRO A 69 -0.97 2.45 8.46
C PRO A 69 0.29 3.23 8.87
N ARG A 70 0.12 4.53 9.15
CA ARG A 70 1.20 5.34 9.71
C ARG A 70 1.68 4.72 11.03
N GLY A 71 2.99 4.63 11.20
CA GLY A 71 3.61 3.98 12.35
C GLY A 71 3.95 2.50 12.13
N LEU A 72 3.38 1.83 11.11
CA LEU A 72 3.75 0.45 10.77
C LEU A 72 5.25 0.34 10.48
N PHE A 73 5.77 1.23 9.64
CA PHE A 73 7.20 1.31 9.34
C PHE A 73 8.05 1.45 10.62
N ARG A 74 7.62 2.30 11.57
CA ARG A 74 8.32 2.50 12.85
C ARG A 74 8.30 1.25 13.73
N LEU A 75 7.20 0.49 13.71
CA LEU A 75 7.07 -0.77 14.42
C LEU A 75 8.02 -1.82 13.84
N VAL A 76 8.06 -1.97 12.52
CA VAL A 76 8.97 -2.90 11.83
C VAL A 76 10.43 -2.51 12.05
N VAL A 77 10.79 -1.24 11.89
CA VAL A 77 12.17 -0.79 12.12
C VAL A 77 12.62 -1.07 13.56
N ARG A 78 11.71 -0.98 14.55
CA ARG A 78 12.05 -1.30 15.95
C ARG A 78 12.31 -2.78 16.20
N SER A 79 11.68 -3.70 15.44
CA SER A 79 12.00 -5.13 15.56
C SER A 79 13.29 -5.49 14.84
N VAL A 80 13.59 -4.82 13.73
CA VAL A 80 14.74 -5.10 12.84
C VAL A 80 16.04 -4.43 13.31
N ALA A 81 15.99 -3.17 13.76
CA ALA A 81 17.18 -2.39 14.12
C ALA A 81 18.11 -3.01 15.19
N PRO A 82 17.60 -3.69 16.24
CA PRO A 82 18.47 -4.29 17.25
C PRO A 82 18.99 -5.67 16.86
N SER A 83 18.74 -6.16 15.64
CA SER A 83 19.21 -7.48 15.21
C SER A 83 20.75 -7.54 15.18
N PRO A 84 21.34 -8.68 15.61
CA PRO A 84 22.79 -8.84 15.72
C PRO A 84 23.50 -8.91 14.36
N ASP A 85 22.78 -9.33 13.31
CA ASP A 85 23.30 -9.48 11.96
C ASP A 85 22.20 -9.27 10.90
N LEU A 86 22.62 -9.14 9.65
CA LEU A 86 21.72 -8.91 8.51
C LEU A 86 20.80 -10.11 8.25
N ARG A 87 21.23 -11.34 8.57
CA ARG A 87 20.40 -12.55 8.39
C ARG A 87 19.19 -12.49 9.31
N THR A 88 19.41 -12.24 10.59
CA THR A 88 18.38 -12.01 11.62
C THR A 88 17.55 -10.78 11.27
N ALA A 89 18.22 -9.73 10.80
CA ALA A 89 17.72 -8.65 9.95
C ALA A 89 16.48 -8.99 9.11
N LEU A 90 16.77 -9.80 8.10
CA LEU A 90 15.88 -10.14 7.01
C LEU A 90 14.80 -11.14 7.43
N HIS A 91 15.12 -12.12 8.28
CA HIS A 91 14.10 -13.02 8.82
C HIS A 91 13.05 -12.30 9.65
N ARG A 92 13.44 -11.32 10.49
CA ARG A 92 12.44 -10.49 11.21
C ARG A 92 11.57 -9.66 10.28
N LEU A 93 12.12 -9.22 9.14
CA LEU A 93 11.35 -8.50 8.14
C LEU A 93 10.37 -9.43 7.41
N GLU A 94 10.77 -10.67 7.11
CA GLU A 94 9.92 -11.72 6.55
C GLU A 94 8.76 -12.07 7.49
N GLU A 95 9.05 -12.35 8.77
CA GLU A 95 8.04 -12.61 9.79
C GLU A 95 7.05 -11.42 9.92
N ALA A 96 7.57 -10.19 9.93
CA ALA A 96 6.73 -8.99 9.95
C ALA A 96 5.84 -8.89 8.70
N ALA A 97 6.34 -9.28 7.53
CA ALA A 97 5.59 -9.27 6.29
C ALA A 97 4.46 -10.31 6.26
N GLU A 98 4.60 -11.43 6.98
CA GLU A 98 3.56 -12.45 7.10
C GLU A 98 2.42 -12.03 8.03
N VAL A 99 2.73 -11.35 9.14
CA VAL A 99 1.74 -11.07 10.19
C VAL A 99 1.11 -9.68 10.10
N LEU A 100 1.79 -8.70 9.49
CA LEU A 100 1.33 -7.32 9.50
C LEU A 100 0.56 -6.96 8.21
N PRO A 101 -0.68 -6.47 8.34
CA PRO A 101 -1.44 -6.00 7.19
C PRO A 101 -0.77 -4.77 6.55
N GLY A 102 -0.68 -4.76 5.23
CA GLY A 102 -0.05 -3.68 4.47
C GLY A 102 1.39 -3.95 4.06
N MET A 103 2.07 -4.93 4.65
CA MET A 103 3.43 -5.27 4.25
C MET A 103 3.47 -6.00 2.90
N PRO A 104 4.46 -5.72 2.04
CA PRO A 104 4.70 -6.52 0.85
C PRO A 104 5.15 -7.92 1.28
N ALA A 105 4.66 -8.96 0.60
CA ALA A 105 5.11 -10.31 0.88
C ALA A 105 6.58 -10.47 0.45
N VAL A 106 7.42 -10.85 1.39
CA VAL A 106 8.85 -11.11 1.17
C VAL A 106 9.12 -12.58 1.44
N ALA A 107 10.04 -13.19 0.70
CA ALA A 107 10.66 -14.46 1.08
C ALA A 107 12.17 -14.26 1.18
N VAL A 108 12.77 -14.81 2.22
CA VAL A 108 14.23 -14.74 2.43
C VAL A 108 14.80 -16.15 2.32
N ARG A 109 15.75 -16.33 1.39
CA ARG A 109 16.51 -17.56 1.25
C ARG A 109 17.97 -17.26 1.51
N THR A 110 18.55 -17.96 2.48
CA THR A 110 19.96 -17.79 2.84
C THR A 110 20.74 -19.01 2.39
N THR A 111 21.73 -18.80 1.53
CA THR A 111 22.65 -19.84 1.05
C THR A 111 24.06 -19.28 1.21
N ASP A 112 24.87 -19.78 2.13
CA ASP A 112 26.18 -19.15 2.44
C ASP A 112 27.06 -18.99 1.17
N PRO A 113 27.57 -17.78 0.83
CA PRO A 113 27.52 -16.49 1.55
C PRO A 113 26.42 -15.52 1.08
N LEU A 114 25.52 -15.97 0.22
CA LEU A 114 24.48 -15.21 -0.42
C LEU A 114 23.17 -15.18 0.40
N VAL A 115 22.47 -14.04 0.35
CA VAL A 115 21.09 -13.94 0.79
C VAL A 115 20.25 -13.44 -0.37
N GLU A 116 19.28 -14.26 -0.77
CA GLU A 116 18.30 -13.93 -1.80
C GLU A 116 17.02 -13.43 -1.13
N VAL A 117 16.54 -12.27 -1.58
CA VAL A 117 15.29 -11.66 -1.10
C VAL A 117 14.33 -11.57 -2.28
N GLU A 118 13.27 -12.35 -2.23
CA GLU A 118 12.23 -12.35 -3.24
C GLU A 118 11.05 -11.50 -2.78
N ASN A 119 10.62 -10.54 -3.60
CA ASN A 119 9.33 -9.87 -3.41
C ASN A 119 8.25 -10.73 -4.06
N ARG A 120 7.51 -11.48 -3.23
CA ARG A 120 6.38 -12.27 -3.66
C ARG A 120 5.27 -11.31 -4.09
N ARG A 121 5.15 -11.07 -5.40
CA ARG A 121 3.96 -10.41 -5.91
C ARG A 121 2.76 -11.26 -5.49
N PRO A 122 1.67 -10.67 -4.96
CA PRO A 122 0.45 -11.43 -4.80
C PRO A 122 0.09 -11.98 -6.18
N SER A 123 0.17 -13.31 -6.34
CA SER A 123 -0.45 -13.94 -7.49
C SER A 123 -1.90 -13.47 -7.46
N ALA A 124 -2.41 -13.01 -8.62
CA ALA A 124 -3.83 -12.71 -8.74
C ALA A 124 -4.57 -13.89 -8.11
N ARG A 125 -5.33 -13.63 -7.03
CA ARG A 125 -6.06 -14.69 -6.33
C ARG A 125 -6.70 -15.54 -7.41
N ARG A 126 -6.32 -16.83 -7.50
CA ARG A 126 -7.12 -17.78 -8.29
C ARG A 126 -8.55 -17.58 -7.79
N PRO A 127 -9.53 -17.30 -8.68
CA PRO A 127 -10.90 -17.21 -8.24
C PRO A 127 -11.20 -18.48 -7.45
N ALA A 128 -11.79 -18.31 -6.26
CA ALA A 128 -12.21 -19.43 -5.46
C ALA A 128 -12.97 -20.38 -6.39
N SER A 129 -12.48 -21.61 -6.52
CA SER A 129 -13.22 -22.64 -7.24
C SER A 129 -14.62 -22.64 -6.64
N PRO A 130 -15.70 -22.49 -7.44
CA PRO A 130 -17.03 -22.60 -6.89
C PRO A 130 -17.10 -23.98 -6.22
N CYS A 131 -17.47 -24.00 -4.94
CA CYS A 131 -17.69 -25.24 -4.20
C CYS A 131 -18.73 -26.06 -4.97
N ALA A 132 -18.26 -27.04 -5.75
CA ALA A 132 -19.12 -27.92 -6.52
C ALA A 132 -19.93 -28.89 -5.65
N ASN A 133 -19.77 -28.85 -4.32
CA ASN A 133 -20.44 -29.74 -3.38
C ASN A 133 -21.06 -29.02 -2.17
N CYS A 134 -21.67 -27.85 -2.35
CA CYS A 134 -22.72 -27.41 -1.41
C CYS A 134 -24.01 -28.20 -1.68
N CYS A 135 -24.00 -29.45 -1.22
CA CYS A 135 -25.18 -30.25 -0.95
C CYS A 135 -26.02 -29.58 0.15
N CYS A 136 -26.84 -28.60 -0.20
CA CYS A 136 -28.01 -28.21 0.60
C CYS A 136 -29.26 -28.58 -0.18
N ARG A 137 -29.52 -29.88 -0.29
CA ARG A 137 -30.84 -30.44 -0.61
C ARG A 137 -31.67 -30.39 0.68
N GLY A 138 -32.61 -29.47 0.77
CA GLY A 138 -33.58 -29.38 1.87
C GLY A 138 -34.79 -28.57 1.44
N ARG A 139 -35.80 -29.28 0.96
CA ARG A 139 -37.09 -28.79 0.43
C ARG A 139 -37.83 -27.98 1.49
N ASN A 140 -38.47 -26.87 1.12
CA ASN A 140 -39.93 -26.84 1.01
C ASN A 140 -40.46 -25.56 0.37
N GLN A 141 -41.51 -25.80 -0.43
CA GLN A 141 -42.24 -24.88 -1.28
C GLN A 141 -43.13 -23.96 -0.45
N THR A 142 -43.33 -22.71 -0.86
CA THR A 142 -44.70 -22.20 -1.00
C THR A 142 -44.77 -21.04 -2.00
N THR A 143 -45.32 -21.37 -3.14
CA THR A 143 -45.93 -20.48 -4.13
C THR A 143 -47.04 -19.65 -3.49
N ARG A 144 -46.98 -18.31 -3.62
CA ARG A 144 -48.19 -17.49 -3.80
C ARG A 144 -47.93 -16.39 -4.82
N ARG A 145 -48.59 -16.57 -5.96
CA ARG A 145 -48.69 -15.67 -7.10
C ARG A 145 -50.15 -15.21 -7.14
N THR A 146 -50.41 -13.93 -6.89
CA THR A 146 -51.65 -13.16 -7.15
C THR A 146 -51.44 -11.80 -6.46
N THR A 147 -51.66 -10.61 -7.02
CA THR A 147 -52.47 -10.21 -8.18
C THR A 147 -52.02 -8.81 -8.61
N ARG A 148 -52.01 -8.59 -9.93
CA ARG A 148 -51.91 -7.28 -10.58
C ARG A 148 -53.29 -6.61 -10.50
N ARG A 149 -53.40 -5.37 -10.02
CA ARG A 149 -54.49 -4.46 -10.40
C ARG A 149 -54.04 -3.00 -10.34
N SER A 150 -54.16 -2.35 -11.49
CA SER A 150 -53.98 -0.93 -11.79
C SER A 150 -54.94 -0.02 -11.02
N SER A 151 -54.52 1.22 -10.77
CA SER A 151 -55.26 2.49 -11.00
C SER A 151 -54.37 3.64 -10.48
N ALA A 152 -53.71 4.44 -11.31
CA ALA A 152 -54.20 5.61 -12.07
C ALA A 152 -54.45 6.86 -11.20
N ALA A 153 -53.89 7.98 -11.70
CA ALA A 153 -54.15 9.40 -11.40
C ALA A 153 -53.78 9.88 -9.98
N THR A 154 -52.94 10.92 -9.85
CA THR A 154 -53.40 12.29 -10.12
C THR A 154 -52.23 13.22 -10.46
N ARG A 155 -52.43 13.97 -11.55
CA ARG A 155 -51.69 15.18 -11.94
C ARG A 155 -52.12 16.34 -11.06
N ASN A 156 -51.19 17.21 -10.69
CA ASN A 156 -51.21 18.66 -11.00
C ASN A 156 -49.94 19.29 -10.38
N SER A 157 -49.09 19.97 -11.14
CA SER A 157 -49.30 21.36 -11.65
C SER A 157 -49.53 22.30 -10.46
N THR A 158 -48.83 23.40 -10.24
CA THR A 158 -48.15 24.35 -11.15
C THR A 158 -47.47 25.38 -10.21
N ARG A 159 -46.28 25.91 -10.54
CA ARG A 159 -46.06 27.28 -11.07
C ARG A 159 -46.54 28.36 -10.08
N THR A 160 -45.72 29.29 -9.60
CA THR A 160 -45.22 30.53 -10.22
C THR A 160 -44.59 31.28 -9.01
N ARG A 161 -43.51 32.05 -9.05
CA ARG A 161 -43.08 33.11 -9.95
C ARG A 161 -41.66 33.52 -9.55
#